data_AF-A0A7W9M551-F1
#
_entry.id   AF-A0A7W9M551-F1
#
_cell.length_a   1.000
_cell.length_b   1.000
_cell.length_c   1.000
_cell.angle_alpha   90.00
_cell.angle_beta   90.00
_cell.angle_gamma   90.00
#
_symmetry.space_group_name_H-M   'P 1'
#
loop_
_entity.id
_entity.type
_entity.pdbx_description
1 polymer ?
#
loop_
_entity_poly.entity_id
_entity_poly.type
_entity_poly.pdbx_seq_one_letter_code
_entity_poly.pdbx_strand_id
1 'polypeptide(L)'
;MLAEKLSTAIELGEANTRVRDYVDVYTLVARNDPDRDAVRTALGATTAHRGVEVRRLSEVIGELAERRDGAYRAFRRRLGGDGDGLPETFAEVVAVVVEFADSLVDGPPSPSQLTDDAAGVAGG
;
A
#
# COMPACT_ATOMS: atom_id res chain seq x y z
N MET A 1 8.65 -3.51 -5.68
CA MET A 1 7.49 -4.45 -5.72
C MET A 1 6.39 -4.06 -4.73
N LEU A 2 6.64 -4.03 -3.40
CA LEU A 2 5.64 -3.59 -2.41
C LEU A 2 5.38 -2.06 -2.49
N ALA A 3 6.43 -1.25 -2.42
CA ALA A 3 6.35 0.21 -2.59
C ALA A 3 5.65 0.63 -3.91
N GLU A 4 6.00 -0.05 -5.01
CA GLU A 4 5.38 0.11 -6.34
C GLU A 4 3.86 -0.08 -6.33
N LYS A 5 3.38 -1.10 -5.60
CA LYS A 5 1.95 -1.41 -5.45
C LYS A 5 1.25 -0.40 -4.55
N LEU A 6 1.86 -0.05 -3.42
CA LEU A 6 1.32 0.96 -2.51
C LEU A 6 1.24 2.35 -3.16
N SER A 7 2.28 2.77 -3.88
CA SER A 7 2.26 4.02 -4.66
C SER A 7 1.12 4.02 -5.68
N THR A 8 0.92 2.92 -6.39
CA THR A 8 -0.21 2.78 -7.33
C THR A 8 -1.57 2.80 -6.62
N ALA A 9 -1.67 2.19 -5.43
CA ALA A 9 -2.88 2.21 -4.63
C ALA A 9 -3.23 3.63 -4.18
N ILE A 10 -2.25 4.40 -3.73
CA ILE A 10 -2.40 5.80 -3.32
C ILE A 10 -2.76 6.70 -4.51
N GLU A 11 -2.08 6.51 -5.64
CA GLU A 11 -2.29 7.30 -6.86
C GLU A 11 -3.70 7.10 -7.44
N LEU A 12 -4.13 5.85 -7.57
CA LEU A 12 -5.41 5.52 -8.19
C LEU A 12 -6.59 5.58 -7.22
N GLY A 13 -6.36 5.41 -5.92
CA GLY A 13 -7.38 5.42 -4.88
C GLY A 13 -8.59 4.56 -5.25
N GLU A 14 -9.77 5.14 -5.12
CA GLU A 14 -11.05 4.51 -5.44
C GLU A 14 -11.18 4.00 -6.89
N ALA A 15 -10.47 4.62 -7.85
CA ALA A 15 -10.50 4.23 -9.25
C ALA A 15 -9.69 2.95 -9.54
N ASN A 16 -8.92 2.45 -8.57
CA ASN A 16 -8.04 1.30 -8.76
C ASN A 16 -8.84 0.02 -9.09
N THR A 17 -8.38 -0.71 -10.10
CA THR A 17 -9.00 -1.95 -10.59
C THR A 17 -8.16 -3.20 -10.29
N ARG A 18 -6.95 -3.02 -9.73
CA ARG A 18 -5.92 -4.05 -9.60
C ARG A 18 -6.08 -4.85 -8.31
N VAL A 19 -7.14 -5.67 -8.24
CA VAL A 19 -7.41 -6.57 -7.09
C VAL A 19 -6.20 -7.43 -6.70
N ARG A 20 -5.46 -7.95 -7.69
CA ARG A 20 -4.26 -8.77 -7.43
C ARG A 20 -3.20 -8.02 -6.63
N ASP A 21 -3.02 -6.72 -6.88
CA ASP A 21 -2.02 -5.92 -6.16
C ASP A 21 -2.36 -5.84 -4.67
N TYR A 22 -3.64 -5.67 -4.31
CA TYR A 22 -4.09 -5.70 -2.91
C TYR A 22 -3.87 -7.07 -2.26
N VAL A 23 -4.12 -8.16 -2.99
CA VAL A 23 -3.86 -9.51 -2.47
C VAL A 23 -2.37 -9.77 -2.27
N ASP A 24 -1.53 -9.32 -3.21
CA ASP A 24 -0.08 -9.45 -3.08
C ASP A 24 0.43 -8.68 -1.86
N VAL A 25 -0.06 -7.45 -1.64
CA VAL A 25 0.29 -6.65 -0.45
C VAL A 25 -0.19 -7.33 0.83
N TYR A 26 -1.47 -7.73 0.89
CA TYR A 26 -2.02 -8.47 2.03
C TYR A 26 -1.18 -9.70 2.37
N THR A 27 -0.82 -10.49 1.36
CA THR A 27 -0.04 -11.72 1.56
C THR A 27 1.35 -11.42 2.12
N LEU A 28 2.01 -10.38 1.62
CA LEU A 28 3.32 -9.96 2.13
C LEU A 28 3.22 -9.44 3.57
N VAL A 29 2.25 -8.59 3.88
CA VAL A 29 2.08 -8.00 5.21
C VAL A 29 1.67 -9.07 6.23
N ALA A 30 0.63 -9.85 5.93
CA ALA A 30 0.05 -10.79 6.88
C ALA A 30 0.94 -12.01 7.17
N ARG A 31 1.88 -12.34 6.27
CA ARG A 31 2.69 -13.57 6.40
C ARG A 31 4.18 -13.32 6.63
N ASN A 32 4.71 -12.19 6.18
CA ASN A 32 6.15 -11.98 6.13
C ASN A 32 6.64 -10.82 7.00
N ASP A 33 5.75 -10.09 7.69
CA ASP A 33 6.06 -8.97 8.59
C ASP A 33 7.20 -8.07 8.06
N PRO A 34 6.99 -7.40 6.91
CA PRO A 34 8.06 -6.69 6.25
C PRO A 34 8.58 -5.54 7.12
N ASP A 35 9.89 -5.31 7.08
CA ASP A 35 10.55 -4.18 7.74
C ASP A 35 9.90 -2.85 7.31
N ARG A 36 9.21 -2.20 8.25
CA ARG A 36 8.43 -1.00 7.99
C ARG A 36 9.28 0.19 7.59
N ASP A 37 10.49 0.33 8.12
CA ASP A 37 11.38 1.45 7.81
C ASP A 37 11.97 1.29 6.39
N ALA A 38 12.30 0.05 6.02
CA ALA A 38 12.72 -0.28 4.66
C ALA A 38 11.58 -0.01 3.66
N VAL A 39 10.35 -0.41 3.98
CA VAL A 39 9.19 -0.19 3.10
C VAL A 39 8.84 1.30 3.02
N ARG A 40 8.89 2.05 4.12
CA ARG A 40 8.69 3.51 4.13
C ARG A 40 9.69 4.22 3.22
N THR A 41 10.98 3.90 3.37
CA THR A 41 12.05 4.47 2.56
C THR A 41 11.83 4.17 1.07
N ALA A 42 11.50 2.91 0.75
CA ALA A 42 11.22 2.51 -0.63
C ALA A 42 9.95 3.17 -1.19
N LEU A 43 8.91 3.35 -0.37
CA LEU A 43 7.67 4.04 -0.75
C LEU A 43 7.97 5.49 -1.10
N GLY A 44 8.66 6.22 -0.22
CA GLY A 44 9.04 7.62 -0.46
C GLY A 44 9.87 7.80 -1.73
N ALA A 45 10.87 6.94 -1.94
CA ALA A 45 11.67 6.97 -3.17
C ALA A 45 10.82 6.68 -4.43
N THR A 46 9.89 5.73 -4.34
CA THR A 46 9.02 5.34 -5.46
C THR A 46 8.04 6.46 -5.80
N THR A 47 7.38 7.04 -4.81
CA THR A 47 6.41 8.12 -5.03
C THR A 47 7.10 9.39 -5.53
N ALA A 48 8.28 9.72 -5.02
CA ALA A 48 9.10 10.82 -5.54
C ALA A 48 9.49 10.60 -7.01
N HIS A 49 9.95 9.40 -7.36
CA HIS A 49 10.29 9.06 -8.75
C HIS A 49 9.09 9.18 -9.70
N ARG A 50 7.88 8.86 -9.22
CA ARG A 50 6.65 8.92 -10.02
C ARG A 50 5.91 10.25 -9.98
N GLY A 51 6.32 11.20 -9.13
CA GLY A 51 5.57 12.43 -8.88
C GLY A 51 4.21 12.19 -8.20
N VAL A 52 4.09 11.12 -7.41
CA VAL A 52 2.88 10.81 -6.63
C VAL A 52 2.99 11.46 -5.25
N GLU A 53 1.96 12.21 -4.85
CA GLU A 53 1.86 12.73 -3.49
C GLU A 53 1.55 11.58 -2.51
N VAL A 54 2.37 11.45 -1.46
CA VAL A 54 2.14 10.47 -0.40
C VAL A 54 0.97 10.95 0.46
N ARG A 55 -0.09 10.16 0.51
CA ARG A 55 -1.28 10.37 1.34
C ARG A 55 -1.65 9.08 2.04
N ARG A 56 -2.41 9.16 3.13
CA ARG A 56 -2.99 7.98 3.76
C ARG A 56 -3.88 7.27 2.75
N LEU A 57 -3.78 5.95 2.68
CA LEU A 57 -4.61 5.16 1.79
C LEU A 57 -6.08 5.29 2.20
N SER A 58 -6.37 5.35 3.51
CA SER A 58 -7.73 5.55 4.03
C SER A 58 -8.43 6.79 3.46
N GLU A 59 -7.69 7.84 3.10
CA GLU A 59 -8.24 9.10 2.61
C GLU A 59 -8.64 9.05 1.14
N VAL A 60 -8.09 8.10 0.37
CA VAL A 60 -8.24 8.04 -1.09
C VAL A 60 -9.00 6.80 -1.57
N ILE A 61 -9.20 5.80 -0.70
CA ILE A 61 -9.70 4.48 -1.09
C ILE A 61 -11.21 4.43 -1.38
N GLY A 62 -12.00 5.34 -0.79
CA GLY A 62 -13.45 5.43 -1.01
C GLY A 62 -14.19 4.09 -0.86
N GLU A 63 -15.11 3.81 -1.77
CA GLU A 63 -15.92 2.58 -1.81
C GLU A 63 -15.26 1.42 -2.60
N LEU A 64 -13.94 1.48 -2.83
CA LEU A 64 -13.23 0.50 -3.66
C LEU A 64 -13.46 -0.94 -3.21
N ALA A 65 -13.46 -1.18 -1.90
CA ALA A 65 -13.67 -2.51 -1.31
C ALA A 65 -14.99 -3.12 -1.80
N GLU A 66 -16.08 -2.34 -1.74
CA GLU A 66 -17.42 -2.76 -2.16
C GLU A 66 -17.50 -2.93 -3.67
N ARG A 67 -17.01 -1.94 -4.43
CA ARG A 67 -17.07 -1.94 -5.91
C ARG A 67 -16.26 -3.08 -6.54
N ARG A 68 -15.22 -3.58 -5.87
CA ARG A 68 -14.31 -4.61 -6.38
C ARG A 68 -14.48 -5.99 -5.74
N ASP A 69 -15.38 -6.14 -4.78
CA ASP A 69 -15.61 -7.42 -4.10
C ASP A 69 -15.98 -8.57 -5.06
N GLY A 70 -16.83 -8.30 -6.07
CA GLY A 70 -17.16 -9.29 -7.09
C GLY A 70 -15.94 -9.74 -7.92
N ALA A 71 -15.05 -8.81 -8.28
CA ALA A 71 -13.81 -9.10 -9.00
C ALA A 71 -12.83 -9.88 -8.11
N TYR A 72 -12.76 -9.54 -6.82
CA TYR A 72 -11.99 -10.28 -5.83
C TYR A 72 -12.45 -11.71 -5.67
N ARG A 73 -13.75 -11.97 -5.47
CA ARG A 73 -14.28 -13.33 -5.38
C ARG A 73 -13.97 -14.13 -6.65
N ALA A 74 -14.10 -13.53 -7.83
CA ALA A 74 -13.74 -14.18 -9.08
C ALA A 74 -12.25 -14.49 -9.18
N PHE A 75 -11.38 -13.58 -8.74
CA PHE A 75 -9.93 -13.78 -8.66
C PHE A 75 -9.57 -14.90 -7.67
N ARG A 76 -10.08 -14.84 -6.44
CA ARG A 76 -9.85 -15.84 -5.38
C ARG A 76 -10.22 -17.25 -5.84
N ARG A 77 -11.38 -17.43 -6.48
CA ARG A 77 -11.78 -18.73 -7.05
C ARG A 77 -10.81 -19.26 -8.11
N ARG A 78 -10.22 -18.37 -8.93
CA ARG A 78 -9.28 -18.77 -10.00
C ARG A 78 -7.93 -19.22 -9.46
N LEU A 79 -7.57 -18.83 -8.23
CA LEU A 79 -6.36 -19.30 -7.56
C LEU A 79 -6.46 -20.76 -7.08
N GLY A 80 -7.67 -21.34 -7.04
CA GLY A 80 -7.86 -22.68 -6.49
C GLY A 80 -7.42 -22.75 -5.04
N GLY A 81 -6.64 -23.78 -4.68
CA GLY A 81 -6.17 -23.99 -3.30
C GLY A 81 -5.34 -22.83 -2.74
N ASP A 82 -4.65 -22.06 -3.59
CA ASP A 82 -3.90 -20.87 -3.13
C ASP A 82 -4.85 -19.75 -2.65
N GLY A 83 -6.11 -19.77 -3.11
CA GLY A 83 -7.15 -18.83 -2.68
C GLY A 83 -7.82 -19.17 -1.35
N ASP A 84 -7.63 -20.39 -0.83
CA ASP A 84 -8.27 -20.85 0.41
C ASP A 84 -7.71 -20.14 1.64
N GLY A 85 -6.43 -19.73 1.58
CA GLY A 85 -5.75 -18.97 2.64
C GLY A 85 -5.93 -17.45 2.55
N LEU A 86 -6.82 -16.97 1.67
CA LEU A 86 -7.17 -15.55 1.55
C LEU A 86 -8.50 -15.26 2.25
N PRO A 87 -8.73 -14.02 2.72
CA PRO A 87 -10.01 -13.60 3.32
C PRO A 87 -11.22 -13.87 2.43
N GLU A 88 -12.42 -13.85 3.00
CA GLU A 88 -13.63 -14.13 2.22
C GLU A 88 -14.09 -12.94 1.39
N THR A 89 -13.85 -11.74 1.90
CA THR A 89 -14.27 -10.48 1.31
C THR A 89 -13.08 -9.62 0.91
N PHE A 90 -13.30 -8.76 -0.08
CA PHE A 90 -12.26 -7.81 -0.44
C PHE A 90 -12.04 -6.74 0.62
N ALA A 91 -13.07 -6.42 1.41
CA ALA A 91 -12.98 -5.47 2.51
C ALA A 91 -11.96 -5.90 3.57
N GLU A 92 -11.89 -7.17 3.92
CA GLU A 92 -10.88 -7.70 4.86
C GLU A 92 -9.45 -7.57 4.32
N VAL A 93 -9.26 -7.82 3.02
CA VAL A 93 -7.96 -7.60 2.35
C VAL A 93 -7.59 -6.12 2.38
N VAL A 94 -8.52 -5.24 1.99
CA VAL A 94 -8.30 -3.79 1.94
C VAL A 94 -8.02 -3.22 3.32
N ALA A 95 -8.71 -3.68 4.37
CA ALA A 95 -8.50 -3.20 5.74
C ALA A 95 -7.04 -3.39 6.20
N VAL A 96 -6.47 -4.58 6.00
CA VAL A 96 -5.07 -4.85 6.36
C VAL A 96 -4.10 -4.01 5.52
N VAL A 97 -4.39 -3.83 4.23
CA VAL A 97 -3.55 -3.00 3.34
C VAL A 97 -3.58 -1.53 3.76
N VAL A 98 -4.76 -1.00 4.11
CA VAL A 98 -4.95 0.37 4.59
C VAL A 98 -4.21 0.59 5.91
N GLU A 99 -4.44 -0.28 6.90
CA GLU A 99 -3.77 -0.18 8.21
C GLU A 99 -2.24 -0.17 8.06
N PHE A 100 -1.71 -1.07 7.23
CA PHE A 100 -0.28 -1.10 6.95
C PHE A 100 0.19 0.17 6.24
N ALA A 101 -0.47 0.58 5.15
CA ALA A 101 -0.09 1.75 4.37
C ALA A 101 -0.10 3.03 5.20
N ASP A 102 -1.14 3.24 6.03
CA ASP A 102 -1.28 4.44 6.84
C ASP A 102 -0.21 4.49 7.94
N SER A 103 0.16 3.35 8.52
CA SER A 103 1.27 3.28 9.48
C SER A 103 2.62 3.76 8.89
N LEU A 104 2.81 3.59 7.57
CA LEU A 104 4.00 4.06 6.85
C LEU A 104 3.99 5.56 6.59
N VAL A 105 2.83 6.22 6.66
CA VAL A 105 2.71 7.68 6.53
C VAL A 105 2.82 8.34 7.91
N ASP A 106 2.21 7.73 8.94
CA ASP A 106 2.07 8.33 10.27
C ASP A 106 3.28 8.17 11.19
N GLY A 107 4.11 7.16 10.96
CA GLY A 107 5.31 6.96 11.79
C GLY A 107 6.35 8.09 11.61
N PRO A 108 7.30 8.20 12.55
CA PRO A 108 8.37 9.20 12.45
C PRO A 108 9.19 9.01 11.18
N PRO A 109 9.79 10.09 10.62
CA PRO A 109 10.67 9.97 9.47
C PRO A 109 11.83 9.03 9.81
N SER A 110 12.22 8.20 8.84
CA SER A 110 13.42 7.36 9.00
C SER A 110 14.63 8.27 9.26
N PRO A 111 15.60 7.87 10.11
CA PRO A 111 16.77 8.70 10.43
C PRO A 111 17.62 9.09 9.19
N SER A 112 17.52 8.34 8.10
CA SER A 112 18.14 8.68 6.80
C SER A 112 17.46 9.84 6.07
N GLN A 113 16.19 10.15 6.36
CA GLN A 113 15.49 11.32 5.81
C GLN A 113 15.84 12.60 6.57
N LEU A 114 16.20 12.50 7.85
CA LEU A 114 16.56 13.64 8.70
C LEU A 114 17.84 14.36 8.23
N THR A 115 18.76 13.64 7.59
CA THR A 115 20.01 14.20 7.06
C THR A 115 19.84 14.95 5.74
N ASP A 116 18.80 14.65 4.95
CA ASP A 116 18.51 15.37 3.71
C ASP A 116 17.72 16.67 3.97
N ASP A 117 16.79 16.67 4.93
CA ASP A 117 16.03 17.89 5.29
C ASP A 117 16.91 18.97 5.94
N ALA A 118 17.93 18.56 6.71
CA ALA A 118 18.86 19.48 7.34
C ALA A 118 19.82 20.16 6.34
N ALA A 119 20.03 19.58 5.16
CA ALA A 119 20.92 20.11 4.13
C ALA A 119 20.26 21.20 3.25
N GLY A 120 18.92 21.33 3.28
CA GLY A 120 18.17 22.27 2.44
C GLY A 120 17.98 23.69 3.00
N VAL A 121 18.33 23.94 4.28
CA VAL A 121 18.00 25.21 4.97
C VAL A 121 19.21 26.16 5.12
N ALA A 122 20.42 25.73 4.78
CA ALA A 122 21.64 26.55 4.87
C ALA A 122 22.11 27.04 3.50
N GLY A 123 21.39 27.99 2.90
CA GLY A 123 21.75 28.57 1.61
C GLY A 123 20.90 29.78 1.22
N GLY A 124 20.94 30.83 2.03
CA GLY A 124 20.32 32.14 1.76
C GLY A 124 21.14 33.26 2.37
#